data_AF-A0AAJ2GSL9-F1
#
_entry.id   AF-A0AAJ2GSL9-F1
#
_cell.length_a   1.000
_cell.length_b   1.000
_cell.length_c   1.000
_cell.angle_alpha   90.00
_cell.angle_beta   90.00
_cell.angle_gamma   90.00
#
_symmetry.space_group_name_H-M   'P 1'
#
loop_
_entity.id
_entity.type
_entity.pdbx_description
1 polymer ?
#
loop_
_entity_poly.entity_id
_entity_poly.type
_entity_poly.pdbx_seq_one_letter_code
_entity_poly.pdbx_strand_id
1 'polypeptide(L)'
;MTRAAIVPTLLVVMALLTACNTTDALTPLVDNGNSSASAPSSPVTQGEAESLAGTRQPAFAANTRQRGYHPAYDQTQRTYRPGSGAPPTTMQEQADALSRNDSSPAASTPIEGQSLPPPSSGGEPAAPAAEAQQPQQTADLSAGASAARGNTVRFLPIIGAPVQAVTPLSRQLGAEARAHGLSIKSSTDASSDYILKGYLSAFSDDGKVTVVYVWDILDSGGGRLHRIQGQESVPTAAADPWAGVPASVMQQIGSKTIAEFASWRQTRGG
;
A
#
# COMPACT_ATOMS: atom_id res chain seq x y z
N MET A 1 -67.90 -3.46 19.34
CA MET A 1 -67.45 -4.86 19.42
C MET A 1 -67.06 -5.31 18.01
N THR A 2 -65.77 -5.40 17.72
CA THR A 2 -65.25 -6.08 16.52
C THR A 2 -63.82 -6.53 16.84
N ARG A 3 -63.71 -7.79 17.30
CA ARG A 3 -62.43 -8.49 17.47
C ARG A 3 -62.15 -9.30 16.20
N ALA A 4 -60.85 -9.39 15.93
CA ALA A 4 -60.17 -10.10 14.86
C ALA A 4 -60.58 -11.57 14.68
N ALA A 5 -60.43 -12.08 13.45
CA ALA A 5 -59.77 -13.35 13.14
C ALA A 5 -59.67 -13.53 11.62
N ILE A 6 -58.54 -13.13 11.03
CA ILE A 6 -58.08 -13.68 9.74
C ILE A 6 -56.92 -14.60 10.09
N VAL A 7 -57.26 -15.88 10.28
CA VAL A 7 -56.29 -16.97 10.45
C VAL A 7 -55.76 -17.31 9.06
N PRO A 8 -54.45 -17.22 8.82
CA PRO A 8 -53.89 -17.39 7.50
C PRO A 8 -53.89 -18.86 7.10
N THR A 9 -54.27 -19.09 5.85
CA THR A 9 -54.18 -20.31 5.06
C THR A 9 -52.71 -20.73 4.90
N LEU A 10 -52.10 -21.18 6.00
CA LEU A 10 -50.69 -21.58 6.10
C LEU A 10 -50.64 -23.10 6.35
N LEU A 11 -50.98 -23.93 5.35
CA LEU A 11 -50.69 -25.37 5.43
C LEU A 11 -50.72 -26.16 4.10
N VAL A 12 -50.68 -25.55 2.91
CA VAL A 12 -50.78 -26.34 1.66
C VAL A 12 -49.71 -26.02 0.60
N VAL A 13 -48.70 -25.19 0.89
CA VAL A 13 -47.58 -24.92 -0.04
C VAL A 13 -46.24 -25.26 0.61
N MET A 14 -46.06 -26.51 1.03
CA MET A 14 -44.78 -27.05 1.52
C MET A 14 -44.65 -28.53 1.13
N ALA A 15 -44.72 -28.85 -0.17
CA ALA A 15 -44.51 -30.22 -0.65
C ALA A 15 -44.04 -30.38 -2.12
N LEU A 16 -43.41 -29.38 -2.76
CA LEU A 16 -43.00 -29.51 -4.18
C LEU A 16 -41.63 -28.93 -4.57
N LEU A 17 -40.65 -28.85 -3.66
CA LEU A 17 -39.29 -28.37 -4.01
C LEU A 17 -38.15 -29.28 -3.50
N THR A 18 -38.39 -30.59 -3.46
CA THR A 18 -37.31 -31.57 -3.28
C THR A 18 -36.76 -32.05 -4.63
N ALA A 19 -35.49 -31.71 -4.85
CA ALA A 19 -34.50 -32.43 -5.66
C ALA A 19 -34.58 -32.32 -7.20
N CYS A 20 -34.09 -31.19 -7.71
CA CYS A 20 -33.25 -31.19 -8.92
C CYS A 20 -31.85 -30.69 -8.52
N ASN A 21 -31.07 -31.53 -7.82
CA ASN A 21 -29.62 -31.34 -7.74
C ASN A 21 -29.00 -32.23 -8.81
N THR A 22 -28.84 -31.68 -10.01
CA THR A 22 -28.03 -32.30 -11.06
C THR A 22 -26.57 -31.99 -10.72
N THR A 23 -25.90 -32.97 -10.13
CA THR A 23 -24.45 -33.05 -10.10
C THR A 23 -24.08 -34.20 -11.03
N ASP A 24 -22.92 -34.07 -11.66
CA ASP A 24 -22.29 -35.07 -12.51
C ASP A 24 -22.54 -34.91 -14.03
N ALA A 25 -21.88 -33.90 -14.60
CA ALA A 25 -21.34 -34.00 -15.94
C ALA A 25 -20.14 -33.04 -16.11
N LEU A 26 -19.01 -33.62 -16.52
CA LEU A 26 -17.89 -33.02 -17.25
C LEU A 26 -16.79 -32.33 -16.43
N THR A 27 -16.11 -33.11 -15.61
CA THR A 27 -14.64 -32.98 -15.49
C THR A 27 -14.03 -33.56 -16.76
N PRO A 28 -13.42 -32.79 -17.68
CA PRO A 28 -12.52 -33.40 -18.64
C PRO A 28 -11.32 -33.95 -17.85
N LEU A 29 -11.09 -35.27 -17.94
CA LEU A 29 -9.76 -35.81 -17.69
C LEU A 29 -8.85 -35.19 -18.75
N VAL A 30 -8.18 -34.10 -18.41
CA VAL A 30 -6.94 -33.74 -19.08
C VAL A 30 -5.90 -34.76 -18.62
N ASP A 31 -5.60 -35.70 -19.51
CA ASP A 31 -4.40 -36.50 -19.50
C ASP A 31 -3.21 -35.54 -19.58
N ASN A 32 -2.70 -35.14 -18.40
CA ASN A 32 -1.41 -34.49 -18.31
C ASN A 32 -0.37 -35.53 -18.64
N GLY A 33 0.17 -35.45 -19.84
CA GLY A 33 1.15 -36.36 -20.37
C GLY A 33 2.26 -36.71 -19.37
N ASN A 34 2.51 -38.02 -19.27
CA ASN A 34 3.81 -38.62 -19.06
C ASN A 34 4.75 -37.90 -18.07
N SER A 35 4.49 -38.05 -16.76
CA SER A 35 5.51 -37.85 -15.73
C SER A 35 6.36 -39.11 -15.55
N SER A 36 7.01 -39.56 -16.63
CA SER A 36 8.06 -40.58 -16.57
C SER A 36 9.42 -39.93 -16.82
N ALA A 37 9.81 -38.99 -15.96
CA ALA A 37 11.20 -38.60 -15.69
C ALA A 37 11.21 -37.46 -14.65
N SER A 38 11.02 -37.80 -13.38
CA SER A 38 11.46 -36.92 -12.29
C SER A 38 12.99 -36.91 -12.27
N ALA A 39 13.62 -36.12 -13.14
CA ALA A 39 14.98 -35.67 -12.90
C ALA A 39 14.91 -34.55 -11.83
N PRO A 40 15.57 -34.69 -10.68
CA PRO A 40 15.66 -33.58 -9.74
C PRO A 40 16.46 -32.44 -10.39
N SER A 41 15.89 -31.23 -10.41
CA SER A 41 16.64 -30.03 -10.79
C SER A 41 17.74 -29.81 -9.75
N SER A 42 18.99 -30.07 -10.12
CA SER A 42 20.16 -29.75 -9.31
C SER A 42 20.25 -28.24 -9.09
N PRO A 43 20.70 -27.76 -7.92
CA PRO A 43 20.98 -26.33 -7.73
C PRO A 43 22.07 -25.89 -8.71
N VAL A 44 21.88 -24.71 -9.31
CA VAL A 44 22.89 -24.09 -10.20
C VAL A 44 24.19 -23.93 -9.43
N THR A 45 25.25 -24.58 -9.90
CA THR A 45 26.57 -24.46 -9.29
C THR A 45 27.23 -23.15 -9.70
N GLN A 46 28.16 -22.64 -8.88
CA GLN A 46 28.93 -21.42 -9.21
C GLN A 46 29.53 -21.53 -10.62
N GLY A 47 30.17 -22.67 -10.93
CA GLY A 47 30.75 -22.98 -12.25
C GLY A 47 29.81 -22.80 -13.45
N GLU A 48 28.53 -23.13 -13.31
CA GLU A 48 27.54 -22.94 -14.38
C GLU A 48 27.12 -21.47 -14.51
N ALA A 49 27.06 -20.73 -13.40
CA ALA A 49 26.77 -19.31 -13.41
C ALA A 49 27.91 -18.48 -14.05
N GLU A 50 29.18 -18.83 -13.80
CA GLU A 50 30.36 -18.21 -14.44
C GLU A 50 30.44 -18.56 -15.94
N SER A 51 30.08 -19.78 -16.31
CA SER A 51 29.99 -20.21 -17.72
C SER A 51 28.93 -19.40 -18.51
N LEU A 52 27.75 -19.19 -17.92
CA LEU A 52 26.69 -18.36 -18.51
C LEU A 52 27.06 -16.87 -18.53
N ALA A 53 27.77 -16.37 -17.51
CA ALA A 53 28.27 -15.00 -17.47
C ALA A 53 29.46 -14.76 -18.42
N GLY A 54 30.20 -15.80 -18.79
CA GLY A 54 31.42 -15.74 -19.60
C GLY A 54 31.21 -15.78 -21.11
N THR A 55 29.97 -15.87 -21.61
CA THR A 55 29.76 -16.02 -23.06
C THR A 55 29.73 -14.67 -23.80
N ARG A 56 30.95 -14.29 -24.23
CA ARG A 56 31.34 -13.63 -25.49
C ARG A 56 30.94 -12.15 -25.74
N GLN A 57 31.90 -11.26 -25.46
CA GLN A 57 32.12 -10.05 -26.28
C GLN A 57 32.46 -10.48 -27.73
N PRO A 58 31.80 -9.94 -28.78
CA PRO A 58 32.34 -9.98 -30.12
C PRO A 58 33.51 -9.01 -30.23
N ALA A 59 34.72 -9.55 -30.36
CA ALA A 59 35.90 -8.78 -30.77
C ALA A 59 35.74 -8.39 -32.25
N PHE A 60 35.51 -7.11 -32.51
CA PHE A 60 35.61 -6.57 -33.87
C PHE A 60 37.08 -6.58 -34.29
N ALA A 61 37.38 -7.36 -35.32
CA ALA A 61 38.67 -7.36 -35.99
C ALA A 61 38.96 -5.96 -36.57
N ALA A 62 39.93 -5.26 -36.01
CA ALA A 62 40.44 -4.02 -36.55
C ALA A 62 41.22 -4.33 -37.84
N ASN A 63 40.66 -3.93 -38.98
CA ASN A 63 41.35 -3.95 -40.26
C ASN A 63 42.00 -2.58 -40.47
N THR A 64 43.32 -2.53 -40.41
CA THR A 64 44.16 -1.35 -40.68
C THR A 64 44.13 -1.01 -42.16
N ARG A 65 43.50 0.12 -42.52
CA ARG A 65 43.87 0.86 -43.74
C ARG A 65 43.93 2.36 -43.48
N GLN A 66 45.11 2.89 -43.74
CA GLN A 66 45.51 4.29 -43.73
C GLN A 66 44.56 5.16 -44.56
N ARG A 67 44.02 6.21 -43.95
CA ARG A 67 43.77 7.47 -44.64
C ARG A 67 43.78 8.60 -43.62
N GLY A 68 44.68 9.56 -43.84
CA GLY A 68 45.03 10.58 -42.88
C GLY A 68 43.93 11.57 -42.57
N TYR A 69 43.99 12.10 -41.35
CA TYR A 69 43.53 13.44 -41.02
C TYR A 69 44.27 13.88 -39.74
N HIS A 70 44.97 15.01 -39.81
CA HIS A 70 45.64 15.61 -38.65
C HIS A 70 44.68 16.66 -38.05
N PRO A 71 44.30 16.60 -36.77
CA PRO A 71 43.74 17.76 -36.11
C PRO A 71 44.87 18.60 -35.53
N ALA A 72 45.02 19.81 -36.07
CA ALA A 72 45.74 20.90 -35.41
C ALA A 72 44.90 21.37 -34.21
N TYR A 73 45.51 21.39 -33.03
CA TYR A 73 44.96 22.09 -31.89
C TYR A 73 45.31 23.58 -32.04
N ASP A 74 44.31 24.39 -32.42
CA ASP A 74 44.32 25.81 -32.09
C ASP A 74 43.36 26.04 -30.92
N GLN A 75 43.95 26.59 -29.86
CA GLN A 75 43.35 26.86 -28.58
C GLN A 75 42.72 28.24 -28.62
N THR A 76 41.45 28.34 -29.00
CA THR A 76 40.68 29.57 -28.77
C THR A 76 39.25 29.29 -28.31
N GLN A 77 38.92 30.00 -27.23
CA GLN A 77 37.70 29.94 -26.43
C GLN A 77 36.43 30.10 -27.28
N ARG A 78 35.47 29.18 -27.15
CA ARG A 78 34.09 29.41 -27.60
C ARG A 78 33.07 28.85 -26.61
N THR A 79 32.32 29.81 -26.06
CA THR A 79 31.09 29.74 -25.29
C THR A 79 30.15 28.63 -25.76
N TYR A 80 29.84 27.68 -24.89
CA TYR A 80 28.85 26.63 -25.15
C TYR A 80 27.44 27.23 -25.09
N ARG A 81 26.76 27.27 -26.24
CA ARG A 81 25.34 27.62 -26.36
C ARG A 81 24.55 26.30 -26.43
N PRO A 82 23.71 25.96 -25.43
CA PRO A 82 22.95 24.72 -25.46
C PRO A 82 21.89 24.75 -26.56
N GLY A 83 21.93 23.76 -27.44
CA GLY A 83 20.88 23.45 -28.42
C GLY A 83 19.76 22.64 -27.78
N SER A 84 18.54 22.89 -28.26
CA SER A 84 17.31 22.21 -27.86
C SER A 84 17.32 20.73 -28.28
N GLY A 85 17.21 19.82 -27.31
CA GLY A 85 16.82 18.43 -27.58
C GLY A 85 17.55 17.36 -26.79
N ALA A 86 17.29 17.26 -25.48
CA ALA A 86 17.20 16.01 -24.72
C ALA A 86 16.82 16.36 -23.26
N PRO A 87 15.86 15.68 -22.61
CA PRO A 87 15.71 15.78 -21.16
C PRO A 87 16.98 15.26 -20.49
N PRO A 88 17.43 15.86 -19.37
CA PRO A 88 18.61 15.37 -18.65
C PRO A 88 18.42 13.91 -18.26
N THR A 89 19.49 13.12 -18.38
CA THR A 89 19.52 11.78 -17.79
C THR A 89 19.76 11.93 -16.29
N THR A 90 19.20 11.02 -15.49
CA THR A 90 19.27 11.01 -14.01
C THR A 90 20.67 11.17 -13.43
N MET A 91 21.71 10.80 -14.19
CA MET A 91 23.11 10.94 -13.78
C MET A 91 23.59 12.41 -13.79
N GLN A 92 23.10 13.23 -14.71
CA GLN A 92 23.45 14.66 -14.80
C GLN A 92 22.79 15.47 -13.67
N GLU A 93 21.55 15.14 -13.31
CA GLU A 93 20.85 15.74 -12.17
C GLU A 93 21.49 15.38 -10.83
N GLN A 94 21.98 14.13 -10.66
CA GLN A 94 22.73 13.74 -9.46
C GLN A 94 24.05 14.51 -9.33
N ALA A 95 24.75 14.78 -10.43
CA ALA A 95 26.00 15.53 -10.42
C ALA A 95 25.79 17.02 -10.07
N ASP A 96 24.69 17.63 -10.53
CA ASP A 96 24.33 19.02 -10.18
C ASP A 96 23.90 19.14 -8.70
N ALA A 97 23.15 18.15 -8.18
CA ALA A 97 22.76 18.11 -6.77
C ALA A 97 23.96 17.98 -5.82
N LEU A 98 24.95 17.16 -6.19
CA LEU A 98 26.21 17.03 -5.43
C LEU A 98 27.02 18.33 -5.45
N SER A 99 27.02 19.06 -6.59
CA SER A 99 27.74 20.33 -6.73
C SER A 99 27.10 21.49 -5.94
N ARG A 100 25.79 21.44 -5.69
CA ARG A 100 25.08 22.45 -4.87
C ARG A 100 25.15 22.18 -3.37
N ASN A 101 25.59 20.99 -2.94
CA ASN A 101 25.58 20.60 -1.53
C ASN A 101 26.65 21.31 -0.66
N ASP A 102 27.58 22.07 -1.26
CA ASP A 102 28.55 22.92 -0.56
C ASP A 102 27.95 24.22 0.00
N SER A 103 26.63 24.42 -0.09
CA SER A 103 25.95 25.59 0.48
C SER A 103 24.62 25.21 1.12
N SER A 104 24.70 24.43 2.20
CA SER A 104 23.61 24.30 3.16
C SER A 104 23.66 25.46 4.16
N PRO A 105 22.65 26.34 4.27
CA PRO A 105 22.57 27.27 5.39
C PRO A 105 22.32 26.47 6.67
N ALA A 106 23.25 26.58 7.61
CA ALA A 106 23.13 25.99 8.93
C ALA A 106 21.83 26.43 9.61
N ALA A 107 21.01 25.47 9.99
CA ALA A 107 19.99 25.65 11.02
C ALA A 107 20.70 25.83 12.38
N SER A 108 20.09 26.65 13.24
CA SER A 108 20.42 26.91 14.66
C SER A 108 21.09 28.27 14.92
N THR A 109 20.28 29.23 15.36
CA THR A 109 20.72 30.35 16.19
C THR A 109 21.14 29.82 17.57
N PRO A 110 22.28 30.29 18.14
CA PRO A 110 22.66 29.92 19.51
C PRO A 110 21.73 30.63 20.51
N ILE A 111 21.17 29.89 21.46
CA ILE A 111 20.49 30.47 22.63
C ILE A 111 21.57 31.00 23.57
N GLU A 112 21.47 32.30 23.81
CA GLU A 112 22.25 33.10 24.75
C GLU A 112 22.04 32.59 26.18
N GLY A 113 23.13 32.34 26.90
CA GLY A 113 23.11 31.82 28.27
C GLY A 113 22.55 32.85 29.26
N GLN A 114 21.32 32.62 29.72
CA GLN A 114 20.79 33.32 30.88
C GLN A 114 21.27 32.62 32.17
N SER A 115 22.03 33.38 32.94
CA SER A 115 22.68 33.09 34.21
C SER A 115 21.75 32.57 35.32
N LEU A 116 22.19 31.49 35.99
CA LEU A 116 21.64 30.99 37.25
C LEU A 116 21.88 31.98 38.41
N PRO A 117 20.94 32.13 39.38
CA PRO A 117 21.22 32.76 40.66
C PRO A 117 21.99 31.81 41.62
N PRO A 118 22.80 32.36 42.54
CA PRO A 118 23.70 31.59 43.40
C PRO A 118 22.97 30.82 44.54
N PRO A 119 23.57 29.75 45.08
CA PRO A 119 23.05 29.06 46.27
C PRO A 119 23.42 29.84 47.54
N SER A 120 22.40 30.24 48.31
CA SER A 120 22.59 30.74 49.67
C SER A 120 22.99 29.59 50.61
N SER A 121 24.13 29.75 51.26
CA SER A 121 24.62 28.86 52.33
C SER A 121 24.17 29.40 53.69
N GLY A 122 23.60 28.54 54.53
CA GLY A 122 23.37 28.79 55.96
C GLY A 122 23.09 27.45 56.68
N GLY A 123 23.99 27.06 57.60
CA GLY A 123 23.81 25.95 58.57
C GLY A 123 22.70 26.25 59.57
N GLU A 124 22.11 25.31 60.32
CA GLU A 124 22.67 24.24 61.17
C GLU A 124 21.54 23.20 61.53
N PRO A 125 21.76 22.12 62.33
CA PRO A 125 21.14 20.80 62.10
C PRO A 125 20.16 20.26 63.19
N ALA A 126 19.49 19.16 62.81
CA ALA A 126 18.84 18.09 63.63
C ALA A 126 17.58 18.45 64.47
N ALA A 127 16.49 17.67 64.59
CA ALA A 127 15.98 16.40 64.05
C ALA A 127 14.44 16.35 64.38
N PRO A 128 13.73 15.19 64.35
CA PRO A 128 12.76 14.78 63.34
C PRO A 128 11.27 14.80 63.77
N ALA A 129 10.40 14.36 62.86
CA ALA A 129 9.00 13.94 63.01
C ALA A 129 7.92 14.96 62.61
N ALA A 130 7.27 14.73 61.47
CA ALA A 130 5.92 14.16 61.43
C ALA A 130 5.43 14.09 59.97
N GLU A 131 5.02 12.90 59.57
CA GLU A 131 4.30 12.62 58.32
C GLU A 131 3.08 13.53 58.16
N ALA A 132 3.02 14.22 57.03
CA ALA A 132 1.76 14.64 56.43
C ALA A 132 1.82 14.30 54.94
N GLN A 133 1.41 13.07 54.63
CA GLN A 133 1.07 12.65 53.28
C GLN A 133 -0.09 13.53 52.79
N GLN A 134 0.22 14.54 51.99
CA GLN A 134 -0.76 15.13 51.09
C GLN A 134 -0.66 14.35 49.78
N PRO A 135 -1.73 13.67 49.34
CA PRO A 135 -1.74 13.07 48.02
C PRO A 135 -1.64 14.20 47.00
N GLN A 136 -0.47 14.32 46.36
CA GLN A 136 -0.38 14.99 45.08
C GLN A 136 -1.30 14.20 44.14
N GLN A 137 -2.50 14.73 43.93
CA GLN A 137 -3.31 14.39 42.76
C GLN A 137 -2.52 14.90 41.56
N THR A 138 -1.56 14.10 41.11
CA THR A 138 -1.16 14.08 39.71
C THR A 138 -2.47 13.85 38.96
N ALA A 139 -2.95 14.88 38.27
CA ALA A 139 -3.97 14.72 37.27
C ALA A 139 -3.37 13.82 36.20
N ASP A 140 -3.50 12.51 36.42
CA ASP A 140 -3.39 11.52 35.38
C ASP A 140 -4.51 11.88 34.41
N LEU A 141 -4.18 12.65 33.38
CA LEU A 141 -4.90 12.59 32.14
C LEU A 141 -4.67 11.17 31.60
N SER A 142 -5.30 10.19 32.25
CA SER A 142 -5.90 9.07 31.57
C SER A 142 -6.94 9.69 30.63
N ALA A 143 -6.45 10.28 29.53
CA ALA A 143 -7.14 10.23 28.28
C ALA A 143 -7.56 8.78 28.19
N GLY A 144 -8.85 8.52 28.40
CA GLY A 144 -9.36 7.17 28.49
C GLY A 144 -8.79 6.42 27.31
N ALA A 145 -7.78 5.59 27.60
CA ALA A 145 -7.34 4.56 26.71
C ALA A 145 -8.55 3.65 26.70
N SER A 146 -9.51 4.00 25.84
CA SER A 146 -10.38 3.03 25.20
C SER A 146 -9.42 1.96 24.80
N ALA A 147 -9.37 0.86 25.56
CA ALA A 147 -8.37 -0.19 25.43
C ALA A 147 -8.16 -0.39 23.94
N ALA A 148 -6.99 0.03 23.45
CA ALA A 148 -6.84 0.44 22.05
C ALA A 148 -7.27 -0.73 21.18
N ARG A 149 -8.51 -0.66 20.68
CA ARG A 149 -9.03 -1.64 19.75
C ARG A 149 -8.09 -1.58 18.57
N GLY A 150 -7.72 -2.76 18.09
CA GLY A 150 -6.67 -2.96 17.11
C GLY A 150 -6.47 -1.81 16.15
N ASN A 151 -5.25 -1.32 16.05
CA ASN A 151 -4.95 -0.17 15.19
C ASN A 151 -4.00 -0.53 14.05
N THR A 152 -3.76 -1.83 13.87
CA THR A 152 -2.94 -2.34 12.79
C THR A 152 -3.81 -2.94 11.69
N VAL A 153 -3.44 -2.67 10.45
CA VAL A 153 -4.14 -3.17 9.26
C VAL A 153 -3.14 -3.77 8.29
N ARG A 154 -3.52 -4.86 7.64
CA ARG A 154 -2.81 -5.36 6.45
C ARG A 154 -3.76 -5.43 5.27
N PHE A 155 -3.25 -5.09 4.10
CA PHE A 155 -3.97 -5.21 2.83
C PHE A 155 -3.50 -6.47 2.11
N LEU A 156 -4.42 -7.34 1.75
CA LEU A 156 -4.14 -8.47 0.87
C LEU A 156 -4.14 -8.02 -0.60
N PRO A 157 -3.53 -8.81 -1.50
CA PRO A 157 -3.63 -8.56 -2.93
C PRO A 157 -5.08 -8.38 -3.38
N ILE A 158 -5.29 -7.37 -4.23
CA ILE A 158 -6.61 -7.03 -4.76
C ILE A 158 -6.90 -7.95 -5.95
N ILE A 159 -8.10 -8.53 -5.97
CA ILE A 159 -8.52 -9.50 -6.99
C ILE A 159 -9.46 -8.83 -7.99
N GLY A 160 -9.30 -9.15 -9.28
CA GLY A 160 -10.23 -8.75 -10.36
C GLY A 160 -9.94 -7.40 -11.02
N ALA A 161 -8.93 -6.66 -10.55
CA ALA A 161 -8.46 -5.42 -11.18
C ALA A 161 -7.01 -5.57 -11.71
N PRO A 162 -6.69 -4.98 -12.87
CA PRO A 162 -5.33 -4.97 -13.40
C PRO A 162 -4.42 -4.03 -12.60
N VAL A 163 -3.10 -4.24 -12.73
CA VAL A 163 -2.09 -3.46 -12.00
C VAL A 163 -2.25 -1.96 -12.19
N GLN A 164 -2.58 -1.49 -13.41
CA GLN A 164 -2.79 -0.06 -13.67
C GLN A 164 -3.90 0.58 -12.81
N ALA A 165 -4.93 -0.17 -12.44
CA ALA A 165 -6.01 0.30 -11.57
C ALA A 165 -5.67 0.08 -10.09
N VAL A 166 -4.99 -1.03 -9.77
CA VAL A 166 -4.59 -1.38 -8.40
C VAL A 166 -3.54 -0.41 -7.85
N THR A 167 -2.54 0.00 -8.65
CA THR A 167 -1.46 0.90 -8.18
C THR A 167 -1.97 2.21 -7.55
N PRO A 168 -2.83 3.02 -8.21
CA PRO A 168 -3.36 4.23 -7.59
C PRO A 168 -4.28 3.93 -6.39
N LEU A 169 -5.06 2.84 -6.44
CA LEU A 169 -5.90 2.40 -5.31
C LEU A 169 -5.06 2.05 -4.08
N SER A 170 -4.04 1.21 -4.21
CA SER A 170 -3.19 0.77 -3.10
C SER A 170 -2.44 1.93 -2.46
N ARG A 171 -1.93 2.87 -3.26
CA ARG A 171 -1.30 4.09 -2.76
C ARG A 171 -2.28 4.90 -1.92
N GLN A 172 -3.51 5.07 -2.42
CA GLN A 172 -4.53 5.84 -1.71
C GLN A 172 -4.97 5.15 -0.43
N LEU A 173 -5.25 3.85 -0.45
CA LEU A 173 -5.57 3.07 0.75
C LEU A 173 -4.49 3.24 1.81
N GLY A 174 -3.21 3.19 1.41
CA GLY A 174 -2.10 3.39 2.33
C GLY A 174 -2.01 4.82 2.89
N ALA A 175 -2.27 5.84 2.07
CA ALA A 175 -2.27 7.24 2.52
C ALA A 175 -3.41 7.51 3.50
N GLU A 176 -4.63 7.13 3.12
CA GLU A 176 -5.85 7.30 3.91
C GLU A 176 -5.76 6.50 5.21
N ALA A 177 -5.28 5.25 5.17
CA ALA A 177 -5.16 4.46 6.39
C ALA A 177 -4.27 5.17 7.43
N ARG A 178 -3.11 5.69 7.01
CA ARG A 178 -2.22 6.44 7.90
C ARG A 178 -2.84 7.75 8.37
N ALA A 179 -3.57 8.46 7.50
CA ALA A 179 -4.29 9.67 7.87
C ALA A 179 -5.38 9.39 8.93
N HIS A 180 -5.98 8.20 8.90
CA HIS A 180 -6.92 7.70 9.90
C HIS A 180 -6.25 7.01 11.10
N GLY A 181 -4.94 7.20 11.27
CA GLY A 181 -4.16 6.71 12.42
C GLY A 181 -3.81 5.23 12.39
N LEU A 182 -4.07 4.51 11.30
CA LEU A 182 -3.77 3.08 11.19
C LEU A 182 -2.27 2.83 10.96
N SER A 183 -1.74 1.83 11.66
CA SER A 183 -0.42 1.26 11.40
C SER A 183 -0.52 0.15 10.34
N ILE A 184 0.17 0.31 9.21
CA ILE A 184 0.11 -0.67 8.12
C ILE A 184 1.18 -1.75 8.33
N LYS A 185 0.75 -3.01 8.38
CA LYS A 185 1.62 -4.19 8.41
C LYS A 185 1.88 -4.71 6.99
N SER A 186 2.96 -5.48 6.84
CA SER A 186 3.21 -6.20 5.58
C SER A 186 2.06 -7.15 5.26
N SER A 187 1.75 -7.34 3.98
CA SER A 187 0.75 -8.32 3.52
C SER A 187 1.07 -9.75 3.96
N THR A 188 2.34 -10.06 4.24
CA THR A 188 2.80 -11.37 4.74
C THR A 188 2.84 -11.47 6.26
N ASP A 189 2.70 -10.36 6.97
CA ASP A 189 2.69 -10.34 8.43
C ASP A 189 1.28 -10.71 8.92
N ALA A 190 1.18 -11.72 9.79
CA ALA A 190 -0.10 -12.21 10.30
C ALA A 190 -0.53 -11.54 11.62
N SER A 191 0.26 -10.61 12.16
CA SER A 191 0.04 -9.97 13.46
C SER A 191 -0.83 -8.71 13.39
N SER A 192 -1.54 -8.49 12.29
CA SER A 192 -2.46 -7.36 12.14
C SER A 192 -3.80 -7.62 12.80
N ASP A 193 -4.35 -6.62 13.47
CA ASP A 193 -5.70 -6.69 14.07
C ASP A 193 -6.79 -6.85 13.00
N TYR A 194 -6.61 -6.16 11.87
CA TYR A 194 -7.52 -6.20 10.74
C TYR A 194 -6.83 -6.58 9.45
N ILE A 195 -7.52 -7.41 8.67
CA ILE A 195 -7.11 -7.82 7.34
C ILE A 195 -8.15 -7.30 6.36
N LEU A 196 -7.72 -6.57 5.33
CA LEU A 196 -8.59 -6.09 4.26
C LEU A 196 -8.33 -6.90 2.99
N LYS A 197 -9.36 -7.54 2.47
CA LYS A 197 -9.32 -8.32 1.23
C LYS A 197 -10.28 -7.71 0.20
N GLY A 198 -9.72 -7.22 -0.91
CA GLY A 198 -10.46 -6.46 -1.93
C GLY A 198 -10.77 -7.29 -3.17
N TYR A 199 -11.99 -7.13 -3.66
CA TYR A 199 -12.52 -7.71 -4.89
C TYR A 199 -13.13 -6.61 -5.74
N LEU A 200 -12.67 -6.46 -6.98
CA LEU A 200 -13.16 -5.43 -7.89
C LEU A 200 -13.55 -6.05 -9.22
N SER A 201 -14.56 -5.46 -9.86
CA SER A 201 -14.92 -5.72 -11.25
C SER A 201 -15.24 -4.40 -11.94
N ALA A 202 -15.04 -4.35 -13.25
CA ALA A 202 -15.43 -3.21 -14.07
C ALA A 202 -16.19 -3.69 -15.30
N PHE A 203 -17.25 -2.99 -15.66
CA PHE A 203 -18.03 -3.26 -16.86
C PHE A 203 -18.50 -1.97 -17.52
N SER A 204 -18.60 -1.99 -18.84
CA SER A 204 -19.14 -0.89 -19.62
C SER A 204 -20.66 -1.07 -19.77
N ASP A 205 -21.42 0.00 -19.53
CA ASP A 205 -22.87 0.07 -19.68
C ASP A 205 -23.23 1.48 -20.16
N ASP A 206 -24.07 1.65 -21.19
CA ASP A 206 -24.62 2.95 -21.59
C ASP A 206 -23.60 4.11 -21.70
N GLY A 207 -22.44 3.87 -22.34
CA GLY A 207 -21.39 4.90 -22.51
C GLY A 207 -20.68 5.33 -21.22
N LYS A 208 -20.84 4.57 -20.14
CA LYS A 208 -20.10 4.69 -18.87
C LYS A 208 -19.41 3.37 -18.55
N VAL A 209 -18.33 3.44 -17.79
CA VAL A 209 -17.76 2.28 -17.08
C VAL A 209 -18.16 2.37 -15.63
N THR A 210 -18.64 1.27 -15.08
CA THR A 210 -18.93 1.11 -13.66
C THR A 210 -17.94 0.14 -13.05
N VAL A 211 -17.24 0.58 -12.01
CA VAL A 211 -16.38 -0.23 -11.15
C VAL A 211 -17.17 -0.60 -9.91
N VAL A 212 -17.35 -1.88 -9.66
CA VAL A 212 -17.95 -2.40 -8.42
C VAL A 212 -16.83 -2.93 -7.54
N TYR A 213 -16.86 -2.60 -6.26
CA TYR A 213 -15.85 -3.02 -5.29
C TYR A 213 -16.49 -3.61 -4.05
N VAL A 214 -15.87 -4.66 -3.53
CA VAL A 214 -16.23 -5.31 -2.27
C VAL A 214 -14.96 -5.55 -1.46
N TRP A 215 -15.00 -5.17 -0.19
CA TRP A 215 -13.93 -5.41 0.77
C TRP A 215 -14.46 -6.25 1.91
N ASP A 216 -13.84 -7.41 2.13
CA ASP A 216 -14.02 -8.17 3.35
C ASP A 216 -13.03 -7.68 4.41
N ILE A 217 -13.56 -7.35 5.58
CA ILE A 217 -12.79 -6.98 6.77
C ILE A 217 -12.74 -8.21 7.65
N LEU A 218 -11.54 -8.73 7.88
CA LEU A 218 -11.32 -9.95 8.65
C LEU A 218 -10.53 -9.67 9.92
N ASP A 219 -10.70 -10.49 10.95
CA ASP A 219 -9.83 -10.49 12.12
C ASP A 219 -8.51 -11.22 11.83
N SER A 220 -7.56 -11.19 12.78
CA SER A 220 -6.26 -11.88 12.67
C SER A 220 -6.34 -13.38 12.31
N GLY A 221 -7.39 -14.09 12.75
CA GLY A 221 -7.68 -15.48 12.45
C GLY A 221 -8.41 -15.71 11.12
N GLY A 222 -8.73 -14.65 10.36
CA GLY A 222 -9.39 -14.74 9.06
C GLY A 222 -10.91 -14.89 9.11
N GLY A 223 -11.53 -14.74 10.28
CA GLY A 223 -12.99 -14.64 10.40
C GLY A 223 -13.48 -13.30 9.86
N ARG A 224 -14.54 -13.31 9.05
CA ARG A 224 -15.09 -12.08 8.49
C ARG A 224 -15.84 -11.30 9.58
N LEU A 225 -15.34 -10.11 9.87
CA LEU A 225 -15.91 -9.16 10.81
C LEU A 225 -16.95 -8.26 10.15
N HIS A 226 -16.69 -7.80 8.93
CA HIS A 226 -17.54 -6.84 8.23
C HIS A 226 -17.31 -6.90 6.72
N ARG A 227 -18.19 -6.23 5.97
CA ARG A 227 -18.08 -6.10 4.53
C ARG A 227 -18.44 -4.67 4.12
N ILE A 228 -17.55 -4.06 3.37
CA ILE A 228 -17.71 -2.76 2.73
C ILE A 228 -17.94 -3.01 1.25
N GLN A 229 -18.88 -2.30 0.63
CA GLN A 229 -19.17 -2.47 -0.79
C GLN A 229 -19.67 -1.16 -1.40
N GLY A 230 -19.39 -0.97 -2.69
CA GLY A 230 -19.87 0.18 -3.41
C GLY A 230 -19.56 0.10 -4.89
N GLN A 231 -19.86 1.20 -5.57
CA GLN A 231 -19.61 1.33 -7.00
C GLN A 231 -19.24 2.77 -7.35
N GLU A 232 -18.46 2.91 -8.41
CA GLU A 232 -18.12 4.19 -9.03
C GLU A 232 -18.36 4.11 -10.53
N SER A 233 -18.95 5.15 -11.11
CA SER A 233 -19.19 5.21 -12.54
C SER A 233 -18.52 6.44 -13.14
N VAL A 234 -17.95 6.27 -14.33
CA VAL A 234 -17.29 7.34 -15.08
C VAL A 234 -17.73 7.27 -16.55
N PRO A 235 -18.09 8.40 -17.18
CA PRO A 235 -18.39 8.42 -18.61
C PRO A 235 -17.13 8.07 -19.42
N THR A 236 -17.25 7.12 -20.34
CA THR A 236 -16.14 6.70 -21.20
C THR A 236 -16.65 5.90 -22.40
N ALA A 237 -15.99 6.10 -23.54
CA ALA A 237 -16.22 5.33 -24.77
C ALA A 237 -15.19 4.20 -24.96
N ALA A 238 -14.39 3.89 -23.93
CA ALA A 238 -13.38 2.84 -24.00
C ALA A 238 -14.04 1.46 -24.20
N ALA A 239 -13.47 0.68 -25.13
CA ALA A 239 -13.93 -0.68 -25.40
C ALA A 239 -13.57 -1.63 -24.25
N ASP A 240 -12.35 -1.50 -23.69
CA ASP A 240 -11.95 -2.18 -22.47
C ASP A 240 -12.42 -1.36 -21.25
N PRO A 241 -13.17 -1.97 -20.31
CA PRO A 241 -13.71 -1.23 -19.17
C PRO A 241 -12.59 -0.65 -18.29
N TRP A 242 -11.50 -1.39 -18.06
CA TRP A 242 -10.41 -0.93 -17.20
C TRP A 242 -9.60 0.23 -17.82
N ALA A 243 -9.46 0.27 -19.14
CA ALA A 243 -8.84 1.37 -19.87
C ALA A 243 -9.64 2.68 -19.73
N GLY A 244 -10.95 2.59 -19.50
CA GLY A 244 -11.83 3.73 -19.28
C GLY A 244 -11.84 4.28 -17.86
N VAL A 245 -11.23 3.58 -16.89
CA VAL A 245 -11.21 4.01 -15.47
C VAL A 245 -10.01 4.91 -15.20
N PRO A 246 -10.21 6.20 -14.87
CA PRO A 246 -9.12 7.09 -14.51
C PRO A 246 -8.59 6.75 -13.11
N ALA A 247 -7.31 7.07 -12.87
CA ALA A 247 -6.67 6.86 -11.56
C ALA A 247 -7.44 7.55 -10.41
N SER A 248 -8.05 8.71 -10.67
CA SER A 248 -8.84 9.46 -9.68
C SER A 248 -10.04 8.68 -9.16
N VAL A 249 -10.69 7.84 -9.99
CA VAL A 249 -11.79 6.97 -9.54
C VAL A 249 -11.26 5.93 -8.56
N MET A 250 -10.12 5.31 -8.88
CA MET A 250 -9.48 4.33 -8.00
C MET A 250 -9.02 4.96 -6.67
N GLN A 251 -8.54 6.20 -6.70
CA GLN A 251 -8.24 6.96 -5.49
C GLN A 251 -9.54 7.24 -4.70
N GLN A 252 -10.62 7.67 -5.34
CA GLN A 252 -11.89 7.88 -4.66
C GLN A 252 -12.40 6.61 -3.95
N ILE A 253 -12.30 5.45 -4.61
CA ILE A 253 -12.63 4.15 -3.99
C ILE A 253 -11.77 3.92 -2.74
N GLY A 254 -10.47 4.20 -2.82
CA GLY A 254 -9.55 4.07 -1.67
C GLY A 254 -9.97 4.93 -0.48
N SER A 255 -10.24 6.23 -0.71
CA SER A 255 -10.70 7.15 0.34
C SER A 255 -12.03 6.71 0.95
N LYS A 256 -13.03 6.36 0.11
CA LYS A 256 -14.33 5.87 0.61
C LYS A 256 -14.19 4.61 1.45
N THR A 257 -13.36 3.66 1.00
CA THR A 257 -13.13 2.39 1.71
C THR A 257 -12.58 2.63 3.11
N ILE A 258 -11.54 3.47 3.26
CA ILE A 258 -10.95 3.72 4.57
C ILE A 258 -11.88 4.56 5.46
N ALA A 259 -12.60 5.53 4.91
CA ALA A 259 -13.57 6.31 5.67
C ALA A 259 -14.68 5.42 6.26
N GLU A 260 -15.23 4.52 5.45
CA GLU A 260 -16.25 3.56 5.89
C GLU A 260 -15.68 2.57 6.91
N PHE A 261 -14.47 2.06 6.67
CA PHE A 261 -13.78 1.20 7.63
C PHE A 261 -13.54 1.88 8.98
N ALA A 262 -13.07 3.14 8.98
CA ALA A 262 -12.82 3.91 10.19
C ALA A 262 -14.13 4.19 10.96
N SER A 263 -15.19 4.57 10.24
CA SER A 263 -16.52 4.78 10.82
C SER A 263 -17.07 3.50 11.47
N TRP A 264 -16.97 2.36 10.77
CA TRP A 264 -17.37 1.07 11.31
C TRP A 264 -16.57 0.68 12.57
N ARG A 265 -15.26 0.92 12.59
CA ARG A 265 -14.43 0.65 13.80
C ARG A 265 -14.88 1.48 15.00
N GLN A 266 -15.31 2.72 14.78
CA GLN A 266 -15.80 3.60 15.83
C GLN A 266 -17.16 3.19 16.37
N THR A 267 -18.07 2.65 15.52
CA THR A 267 -19.39 2.19 15.96
C THR A 267 -19.36 0.86 16.73
N ARG A 268 -18.45 -0.07 16.38
CA ARG A 268 -18.10 -1.20 17.28
C ARG A 268 -17.37 -0.76 18.54
N GLY A 269 -16.96 0.50 18.54
CA GLY A 269 -16.11 1.15 19.52
C GLY A 269 -16.84 1.72 20.74
N GLY A 270 -18.14 1.98 20.59
CA GLY A 270 -19.02 2.55 21.62
C GLY A 270 -19.70 1.51 22.50
#